data_AF-Q4TVP1-F1
#
_entry.id   AF-Q4TVP1-F1
#
_cell.length_a   1.000
_cell.length_b   1.000
_cell.length_c   1.000
_cell.angle_alpha   90.00
_cell.angle_beta   90.00
_cell.angle_gamma   90.00
#
_symmetry.space_group_name_H-M   'P 1'
#
loop_
_entity.id
_entity.type
_entity.pdbx_description
1 polymer ?
#
loop_
_entity_poly.entity_id
_entity_poly.type
_entity_poly.pdbx_seq_one_letter_code
_entity_poly.pdbx_strand_id
1 'polypeptide(L)'
;VKPGDTEPPPLLTYKWCQGLNNLQDVWETSEGECNVIMETKLEKIAEKMDLTLLNRLLRLIVDHNIADYMTSKNNVLINYKDMNHTNSFGIIRGLQFASFIVQFYGLVLDLLMLGLRRASEIAGPPQCPNEFLQFQDVATEIGHPIRLYCRYIDRVWIMFRFNADEARDLIQRYLTEHPDPNNENIVGYNNK
;
A
#
# COMPACT_ATOMS: atom_id res chain seq x y z
N VAL A 1 4.10 5.41 -3.89
CA VAL A 1 2.86 6.16 -3.57
C VAL A 1 2.42 6.96 -4.78
N LYS A 2 1.14 6.92 -5.13
CA LYS A 2 0.49 7.60 -6.26
C LYS A 2 -0.87 8.18 -5.79
N PRO A 3 -1.46 9.15 -6.49
CA PRO A 3 -0.93 9.87 -7.65
C PRO A 3 0.32 10.67 -7.29
N GLY A 4 1.25 10.75 -8.24
CA GLY A 4 2.39 11.67 -8.17
C GLY A 4 2.25 12.69 -9.29
N ASP A 5 2.83 13.87 -9.11
CA ASP A 5 2.66 15.00 -10.04
C ASP A 5 3.36 14.78 -11.39
N THR A 6 4.18 13.73 -11.50
CA THR A 6 5.00 13.44 -12.68
C THR A 6 4.22 12.82 -13.84
N GLU A 7 3.04 12.24 -13.59
CA GLU A 7 2.34 11.47 -14.62
C GLU A 7 0.82 11.42 -14.43
N PRO A 8 0.05 11.49 -15.54
CA PRO A 8 -1.39 11.27 -15.49
C PRO A 8 -1.73 9.78 -15.29
N PRO A 9 -2.94 9.45 -14.79
CA PRO A 9 -3.32 8.06 -14.50
C PRO A 9 -3.18 7.07 -15.66
N PRO A 10 -3.49 7.41 -16.94
CA PRO A 10 -3.26 6.48 -18.04
C PRO A 10 -1.78 6.14 -18.26
N LEU A 11 -0.88 7.11 -18.06
CA LEU A 11 0.56 6.87 -18.16
C LEU A 11 1.06 6.01 -17.00
N LEU A 12 0.50 6.18 -15.80
CA LEU A 12 0.78 5.28 -14.67
C LEU A 12 0.40 3.83 -14.99
N THR A 13 -0.77 3.60 -15.60
CA THR A 13 -1.18 2.26 -16.04
C THR A 13 -0.21 1.69 -17.08
N TYR A 14 0.19 2.51 -18.06
CA TYR A 14 1.17 2.10 -19.07
C TYR A 14 2.51 1.70 -18.42
N LYS A 15 3.04 2.53 -17.52
CA LYS A 15 4.28 2.23 -16.79
C LYS A 15 4.17 0.99 -15.92
N TRP A 16 3.01 0.74 -15.31
CA TRP A 16 2.77 -0.49 -14.55
C TRP A 16 2.85 -1.73 -15.45
N CYS A 17 2.20 -1.71 -16.61
CA CYS A 17 2.27 -2.80 -17.58
C CYS A 17 3.71 -2.99 -18.12
N GLN A 18 4.42 -1.91 -18.40
CA GLN A 18 5.80 -1.96 -18.86
C GLN A 18 6.74 -2.49 -17.77
N GLY A 19 6.59 -2.02 -16.53
CA GLY A 19 7.36 -2.49 -15.39
C GLY A 19 7.16 -3.97 -15.13
N LEU A 20 5.91 -4.47 -15.21
CA LEU A 20 5.62 -5.90 -15.11
C LEU A 20 6.35 -6.71 -16.19
N ASN A 21 6.35 -6.23 -17.43
CA ASN A 21 6.97 -6.95 -18.54
C ASN A 21 8.51 -6.94 -18.50
N ASN A 22 9.09 -5.95 -17.83
CA ASN A 22 10.55 -5.78 -17.75
C ASN A 22 11.18 -6.51 -16.56
N LEU A 23 10.39 -7.14 -15.70
CA LEU A 23 10.90 -7.98 -14.61
C LEU A 23 11.67 -9.19 -15.17
N GLN A 24 12.69 -9.63 -14.44
CA GLN A 24 13.55 -10.75 -14.85
C GLN A 24 12.75 -12.06 -14.91
N ASP A 25 12.78 -12.73 -16.07
CA ASP A 25 12.16 -14.04 -16.35
C ASP A 25 10.70 -14.18 -15.90
N VAL A 26 9.97 -13.07 -15.90
CA VAL A 26 8.63 -12.98 -15.31
C VAL A 26 7.59 -13.88 -15.98
N TRP A 27 7.75 -14.16 -17.27
CA TRP A 27 6.81 -15.00 -18.03
C TRP A 27 7.24 -16.47 -18.14
N GLU A 28 8.44 -16.80 -17.69
CA GLU A 28 8.89 -18.19 -17.65
C GLU A 28 8.17 -18.92 -16.52
N THR A 29 7.70 -20.13 -16.78
CA THR A 29 6.99 -20.97 -15.79
C THR A 29 7.44 -22.43 -15.87
N SER A 30 8.64 -22.67 -16.41
CA SER A 30 9.17 -24.02 -16.63
C SER A 30 9.45 -24.76 -15.34
N GLU A 31 9.76 -24.04 -14.25
CA GLU A 31 10.09 -24.61 -12.94
C GLU A 31 8.90 -24.56 -11.97
N GLY A 32 7.70 -24.21 -12.46
CA GLY A 32 6.49 -24.11 -11.65
C GLY A 32 6.37 -22.79 -10.89
N GLU A 33 6.97 -21.73 -11.40
CA GLU A 33 6.85 -20.38 -10.86
C GLU A 33 5.45 -19.79 -11.07
N CYS A 34 5.02 -18.97 -10.12
CA CYS A 34 3.69 -18.37 -10.11
C CYS A 34 3.77 -16.85 -9.99
N ASN A 35 3.02 -16.15 -10.86
CA ASN A 35 2.77 -14.73 -10.72
C ASN A 35 1.42 -14.49 -10.06
N VAL A 36 1.40 -13.66 -9.04
CA VAL A 36 0.15 -13.27 -8.36
C VAL A 36 0.07 -11.75 -8.33
N ILE A 37 -1.02 -11.20 -8.85
CA ILE A 37 -1.32 -9.77 -8.72
C ILE A 37 -2.46 -9.64 -7.71
N MET A 38 -2.19 -8.94 -6.62
CA MET A 38 -3.19 -8.60 -5.62
C MET A 38 -3.62 -7.15 -5.80
N GLU A 39 -4.91 -6.93 -6.09
CA GLU A 39 -5.56 -5.63 -5.92
C GLU A 39 -6.37 -5.66 -4.64
N THR A 40 -6.17 -4.66 -3.78
CA THR A 40 -7.01 -4.47 -2.59
C THR A 40 -7.28 -3.00 -2.32
N LYS A 41 -8.34 -2.73 -1.55
CA LYS A 41 -8.70 -1.39 -1.10
C LYS A 41 -8.56 -1.34 0.42
N LEU A 42 -7.77 -0.40 0.90
CA LEU A 42 -7.65 -0.09 2.31
C LEU A 42 -8.96 0.55 2.79
N GLU A 43 -9.77 -0.22 3.49
CA GLU A 43 -11.09 0.23 3.91
C GLU A 43 -11.02 1.28 5.02
N LYS A 44 -11.80 2.35 4.83
CA LYS A 44 -12.08 3.35 5.87
C LYS A 44 -10.83 3.99 6.49
N ILE A 45 -9.74 4.17 5.73
CA ILE A 45 -8.50 4.77 6.27
C ILE A 45 -8.81 6.12 6.94
N ALA A 46 -9.46 7.04 6.21
CA ALA A 46 -9.76 8.37 6.71
C ALA A 46 -10.69 8.36 7.94
N GLU A 47 -11.61 7.39 8.01
CA GLU A 47 -12.59 7.27 9.09
C GLU A 47 -12.00 6.58 10.33
N LYS A 48 -10.96 5.74 10.15
CA LYS A 48 -10.31 4.97 11.22
C LYS A 48 -9.00 5.58 11.74
N MET A 49 -8.68 6.81 11.34
CA MET A 49 -7.51 7.52 11.85
C MET A 49 -7.76 8.06 13.25
N ASP A 50 -6.99 7.58 14.22
CA ASP A 50 -6.95 8.15 15.57
C ASP A 50 -6.12 9.45 15.57
N LEU A 51 -6.73 10.55 16.02
CA LEU A 51 -6.09 11.86 16.09
C LEU A 51 -4.92 11.90 17.09
N THR A 52 -4.95 11.07 18.14
CA THR A 52 -3.87 11.03 19.14
C THR A 52 -2.61 10.39 18.58
N LEU A 53 -2.76 9.27 17.86
CA LEU A 53 -1.68 8.63 17.13
C LEU A 53 -1.19 9.52 15.99
N LEU A 54 -2.10 10.10 15.22
CA LEU A 54 -1.78 11.00 14.13
C LEU A 54 -0.93 12.18 14.60
N ASN A 55 -1.22 12.77 15.75
CA ASN A 55 -0.44 13.88 16.29
C ASN A 55 1.02 13.47 16.54
N ARG A 56 1.24 12.30 17.17
CA ARG A 56 2.59 11.77 17.42
C ARG A 56 3.34 11.48 16.13
N LEU A 57 2.66 10.91 15.12
CA LEU A 57 3.28 10.63 13.82
C LEU A 57 3.63 11.92 13.07
N LEU A 58 2.76 12.93 13.08
CA LEU A 58 3.03 14.21 12.41
C LEU A 58 4.21 14.95 13.03
N ARG A 59 4.39 14.89 14.35
CA ARG A 59 5.55 15.48 15.05
C ARG A 59 6.91 14.91 14.60
N LEU A 60 6.94 13.76 13.94
CA LEU A 60 8.18 13.19 13.39
C LEU A 60 8.63 13.91 12.11
N ILE A 61 7.71 14.55 11.38
CA ILE A 61 7.96 15.10 10.04
C ILE A 61 7.73 16.61 9.93
N VAL A 62 6.91 17.21 10.81
CA VAL A 62 6.65 18.65 10.85
C VAL A 62 6.85 19.21 12.24
N ASP A 63 7.00 20.54 12.35
CA ASP A 63 7.09 21.22 13.64
C ASP A 63 5.87 20.88 14.53
N HIS A 64 6.12 20.80 15.83
CA HIS A 64 5.11 20.48 16.82
C HIS A 64 3.86 21.37 16.75
N ASN A 65 4.01 22.67 16.51
CA ASN A 65 2.86 23.58 16.42
C ASN A 65 2.00 23.30 15.18
N ILE A 66 2.64 22.93 14.07
CA ILE A 66 1.95 22.55 12.83
C ILE A 66 1.21 21.23 13.04
N ALA A 67 1.85 20.25 13.70
CA ALA A 67 1.23 18.97 14.03
C ALA A 67 -0.02 19.17 14.91
N ASP A 68 0.08 20.00 15.95
CA ASP A 68 -1.04 20.33 16.83
C ASP A 68 -2.17 21.08 16.11
N TYR A 69 -1.82 22.00 15.21
CA TYR A 69 -2.80 22.66 14.34
C TYR A 69 -3.53 21.66 13.44
N MET A 70 -2.79 20.78 12.76
CA MET A 70 -3.37 19.78 11.85
C MET A 70 -4.31 18.82 12.57
N THR A 71 -3.96 18.36 13.77
CA THR A 71 -4.84 17.43 14.52
C THR A 71 -6.03 18.14 15.17
N SER A 72 -5.83 19.32 15.77
CA SER A 72 -6.93 20.10 16.36
C SER A 72 -7.95 20.54 15.32
N LYS A 73 -7.52 20.87 14.10
CA LYS A 73 -8.42 21.26 13.00
C LYS A 73 -9.34 20.13 12.52
N ASN A 74 -8.99 18.87 12.78
CA ASN A 74 -9.88 17.75 12.53
C ASN A 74 -10.92 17.55 13.65
N ASN A 75 -10.65 18.06 14.85
CA ASN A 75 -11.55 18.02 16.00
C ASN A 75 -12.49 19.23 16.03
N VAL A 76 -13.45 19.25 15.11
CA VAL A 76 -14.43 20.34 14.97
C VAL A 76 -15.85 19.82 15.05
N LEU A 77 -16.79 20.72 15.38
CA LEU A 77 -18.21 20.44 15.34
C LEU A 77 -18.68 20.38 13.87
N ILE A 78 -19.13 19.21 13.43
CA ILE A 78 -19.74 19.02 12.12
C ILE A 78 -21.24 19.27 12.27
N ASN A 79 -21.76 20.22 11.49
CA ASN A 79 -23.17 20.58 11.49
C ASN A 79 -23.81 20.20 10.15
N TYR A 80 -24.98 19.57 10.21
CA TYR A 80 -25.83 19.34 9.06
C TYR A 80 -27.29 19.54 9.45
N LYS A 81 -27.92 20.60 8.92
CA LYS A 81 -29.25 21.06 9.35
C LYS A 81 -29.27 21.29 10.87
N ASP A 82 -30.19 20.66 11.59
CA ASP A 82 -30.35 20.79 13.05
C ASP A 82 -29.43 19.83 13.83
N MET A 83 -28.69 18.95 13.15
CA MET A 83 -27.80 17.98 13.79
C MET A 83 -26.39 18.55 13.93
N ASN A 84 -25.80 18.34 15.11
CA ASN A 84 -24.42 18.70 15.42
C ASN A 84 -23.69 17.52 16.08
N HIS A 85 -22.44 17.31 15.70
CA HIS A 85 -21.60 16.26 16.28
C HIS A 85 -20.13 16.67 16.26
N THR A 86 -19.43 16.54 17.39
CA THR A 86 -18.00 16.83 17.47
C THR A 86 -17.20 15.68 16.87
N ASN A 87 -16.39 15.95 15.86
CA ASN A 87 -15.56 14.94 15.20
C ASN A 87 -14.33 14.57 16.03
N SER A 88 -14.49 13.63 16.95
CA SER A 88 -13.41 13.16 17.83
C SER A 88 -12.49 12.12 17.17
N PHE A 89 -12.91 11.50 16.06
CA PHE A 89 -12.25 10.35 15.45
C PHE A 89 -12.37 10.39 13.92
N GLY A 90 -11.30 10.02 13.23
CA GLY A 90 -11.21 10.16 11.79
C GLY A 90 -10.88 11.59 11.35
N ILE A 91 -10.42 11.71 10.10
CA ILE A 91 -10.02 12.98 9.50
C ILE A 91 -11.10 13.53 8.57
N ILE A 92 -11.13 14.85 8.46
CA ILE A 92 -12.05 15.57 7.59
C ILE A 92 -11.40 15.75 6.22
N ARG A 93 -11.91 15.02 5.21
CA ARG A 93 -11.39 15.03 3.83
C ARG A 93 -11.52 16.39 3.12
N GLY A 94 -12.36 17.29 3.61
CA GLY A 94 -12.56 18.63 3.03
C GLY A 94 -11.49 19.66 3.41
N LEU A 95 -10.56 19.33 4.31
CA LEU A 95 -9.45 20.22 4.65
C LEU A 95 -8.41 20.23 3.51
N GLN A 96 -7.83 21.38 3.21
CA GLN A 96 -6.86 21.54 2.12
C GLN A 96 -5.62 20.64 2.29
N PHE A 97 -5.19 20.41 3.53
CA PHE A 97 -4.07 19.52 3.86
C PHE A 97 -4.48 18.06 4.14
N ALA A 98 -5.76 17.69 3.94
CA ALA A 98 -6.21 16.32 4.19
C ALA A 98 -5.51 15.32 3.27
N SER A 99 -5.23 15.71 2.02
CA SER A 99 -4.46 14.89 1.06
C SER A 99 -3.08 14.51 1.62
N PHE A 100 -2.37 15.47 2.21
CA PHE A 100 -1.08 15.23 2.85
C PHE A 100 -1.19 14.23 4.00
N ILE A 101 -2.16 14.41 4.91
CA ILE A 101 -2.37 13.51 6.04
C ILE A 101 -2.70 12.08 5.56
N VAL A 102 -3.59 11.94 4.58
CA VAL A 102 -3.97 10.62 4.03
C VAL A 102 -2.77 9.93 3.41
N GLN A 103 -1.96 10.65 2.62
CA GLN A 103 -0.82 10.04 1.95
C GLN A 103 0.28 9.66 2.92
N PHE A 104 0.55 10.49 3.93
CA PHE A 104 1.51 10.19 4.98
C PHE A 104 1.07 9.02 5.85
N TYR A 105 -0.20 8.99 6.28
CA TYR A 105 -0.72 7.85 7.04
C TYR A 105 -0.74 6.58 6.18
N GLY A 106 -1.05 6.71 4.90
CA GLY A 106 -0.92 5.63 3.92
C GLY A 106 0.51 5.09 3.85
N LEU A 107 1.54 5.95 3.89
CA LEU A 107 2.94 5.51 3.91
C LEU A 107 3.25 4.64 5.14
N VAL A 108 2.69 4.96 6.30
CA VAL A 108 2.83 4.12 7.51
C VAL A 108 2.23 2.73 7.27
N LEU A 109 1.06 2.64 6.62
CA LEU A 109 0.47 1.36 6.24
C LEU A 109 1.30 0.62 5.18
N ASP A 110 1.89 1.34 4.23
CA ASP A 110 2.76 0.78 3.20
C ASP A 110 3.98 0.09 3.84
N LEU A 111 4.59 0.72 4.86
CA LEU A 111 5.69 0.13 5.63
C LEU A 111 5.26 -1.11 6.42
N LEU A 112 4.03 -1.16 6.91
CA LEU A 112 3.50 -2.36 7.59
C LEU A 112 3.26 -3.51 6.61
N MET A 113 2.80 -3.23 5.39
CA MET A 113 2.56 -4.24 4.36
C MET A 113 3.85 -4.77 3.74
N LEU A 114 4.81 -3.90 3.45
CA LEU A 114 6.07 -4.26 2.79
C LEU A 114 7.14 -4.75 3.77
N GLY A 115 7.12 -4.24 5.01
CA GLY A 115 8.25 -4.34 5.94
C GLY A 115 9.39 -3.38 5.58
N LEU A 116 10.22 -3.04 6.56
CA LEU A 116 11.27 -2.01 6.41
C LEU A 116 12.33 -2.39 5.37
N ARG A 117 12.73 -3.67 5.33
CA ARG A 117 13.76 -4.15 4.41
C ARG A 117 13.31 -4.01 2.96
N ARG A 118 12.14 -4.57 2.61
CA ARG A 118 11.65 -4.52 1.23
C ARG A 118 11.26 -3.11 0.81
N ALA A 119 10.69 -2.32 1.71
CA ALA A 119 10.41 -0.91 1.44
C ALA A 119 11.69 -0.11 1.13
N SER A 120 12.79 -0.37 1.85
CA SER A 120 14.09 0.24 1.57
C SER A 120 14.68 -0.18 0.22
N GLU A 121 14.56 -1.46 -0.14
CA GLU A 121 15.03 -1.97 -1.44
C GLU A 121 14.25 -1.34 -2.61
N ILE A 122 12.93 -1.18 -2.47
CA ILE A 122 12.07 -0.54 -3.48
C ILE A 122 12.39 0.95 -3.59
N ALA A 123 12.55 1.65 -2.46
CA ALA A 123 12.83 3.09 -2.46
C ALA A 123 14.26 3.42 -2.92
N GLY A 124 15.21 2.49 -2.76
CA GLY A 124 16.63 2.74 -3.01
C GLY A 124 17.32 3.51 -1.88
N PRO A 125 18.64 3.72 -1.99
CA PRO A 125 19.39 4.47 -0.99
C PRO A 125 18.96 5.94 -0.94
N PRO A 126 18.95 6.59 0.24
CA PRO A 126 18.49 7.98 0.36
C PRO A 126 19.26 9.00 -0.50
N GLN A 127 20.53 8.70 -0.82
CA GLN A 127 21.37 9.54 -1.66
C GLN A 127 21.02 9.44 -3.15
N CYS A 128 20.48 8.30 -3.59
CA CYS A 128 20.11 8.01 -4.98
C CYS A 128 18.85 7.14 -5.00
N PRO A 129 17.66 7.73 -4.78
CA PRO A 129 16.42 6.97 -4.72
C PRO A 129 16.09 6.35 -6.09
N ASN A 130 15.47 5.19 -6.06
CA ASN A 130 15.04 4.50 -7.28
C ASN A 130 13.87 5.23 -7.94
N GLU A 131 13.78 5.13 -9.26
CA GLU A 131 12.57 5.51 -9.97
C GLU A 131 11.45 4.48 -9.75
N PHE A 132 10.23 4.85 -10.16
CA PHE A 132 9.07 4.00 -10.03
C PHE A 132 9.24 2.67 -10.80
N LEU A 133 9.08 1.54 -10.08
CA LEU A 133 9.21 0.16 -10.59
C LEU A 133 10.63 -0.21 -11.04
N GLN A 134 11.65 0.47 -10.54
CA GLN A 134 13.06 0.13 -10.78
C GLN A 134 13.74 -0.30 -9.47
N PHE A 135 14.72 -1.17 -9.61
CA PHE A 135 15.64 -1.59 -8.56
C PHE A 135 17.07 -1.19 -8.93
N GLN A 136 17.98 -1.18 -7.95
CA GLN A 136 19.40 -0.90 -8.19
C GLN A 136 20.06 -2.00 -9.03
N ASP A 137 19.63 -3.25 -8.83
CA ASP A 137 20.21 -4.44 -9.45
C ASP A 137 19.20 -5.59 -9.48
N VAL A 138 19.45 -6.55 -10.37
CA VAL A 138 18.58 -7.73 -10.53
C VAL A 138 18.57 -8.60 -9.28
N ALA A 139 19.67 -8.65 -8.52
CA ALA A 139 19.73 -9.47 -7.31
C ALA A 139 18.78 -8.96 -6.21
N THR A 140 18.66 -7.64 -6.03
CA THR A 140 17.67 -7.07 -5.10
C THR A 140 16.24 -7.23 -5.60
N GLU A 141 16.01 -7.16 -6.91
CA GLU A 141 14.71 -7.47 -7.49
C GLU A 141 14.27 -8.89 -7.13
N ILE A 142 15.15 -9.90 -7.34
CA ILE A 142 14.85 -11.32 -7.12
C ILE A 142 14.88 -11.76 -5.66
N GLY A 143 15.51 -10.99 -4.77
CA GLY A 143 15.70 -11.36 -3.37
C GLY A 143 14.43 -11.43 -2.51
N HIS A 144 13.27 -11.04 -3.05
CA HIS A 144 12.00 -11.08 -2.32
C HIS A 144 10.81 -11.37 -3.26
N PRO A 145 9.76 -12.10 -2.82
CA PRO A 145 8.61 -12.41 -3.67
C PRO A 145 7.85 -11.18 -4.17
N ILE A 146 7.68 -10.15 -3.34
CA ILE A 146 7.07 -8.87 -3.75
C ILE A 146 7.98 -8.16 -4.75
N ARG A 147 7.61 -8.12 -6.03
CA ARG A 147 8.40 -7.44 -7.07
C ARG A 147 7.98 -6.01 -7.27
N LEU A 148 6.68 -5.75 -7.41
CA LEU A 148 6.17 -4.40 -7.65
C LEU A 148 5.13 -4.02 -6.62
N TYR A 149 5.14 -2.74 -6.25
CA TYR A 149 4.20 -2.16 -5.30
C TYR A 149 3.72 -0.80 -5.79
N CYS A 150 2.42 -0.60 -5.83
CA CYS A 150 1.81 0.69 -6.11
C CYS A 150 0.62 0.91 -5.18
N ARG A 151 0.54 2.10 -4.58
CA ARG A 151 -0.67 2.56 -3.88
C ARG A 151 -1.18 3.82 -4.55
N TYR A 152 -2.45 3.82 -4.99
CA TYR A 152 -3.15 4.98 -5.48
C TYR A 152 -4.21 5.39 -4.46
N ILE A 153 -3.87 6.39 -3.64
CA ILE A 153 -4.70 6.86 -2.50
C ILE A 153 -4.99 5.72 -1.52
N ASP A 154 -6.11 5.01 -1.69
CA ASP A 154 -6.59 3.91 -0.84
C ASP A 154 -6.52 2.54 -1.51
N ARG A 155 -6.25 2.48 -2.82
CA ARG A 155 -6.08 1.22 -3.55
C ARG A 155 -4.63 0.82 -3.61
N VAL A 156 -4.35 -0.46 -3.40
CA VAL A 156 -3.02 -1.05 -3.39
C VAL A 156 -2.98 -2.16 -4.44
N TRP A 157 -1.93 -2.15 -5.24
CA TRP A 157 -1.56 -3.22 -6.16
C TRP A 157 -0.19 -3.75 -5.78
N ILE A 158 -0.11 -5.06 -5.60
CA ILE A 158 1.13 -5.76 -5.29
C ILE A 158 1.30 -6.88 -6.31
N MET A 159 2.46 -6.96 -6.95
CA MET A 159 2.83 -8.11 -7.77
C MET A 159 3.82 -8.98 -7.00
N PHE A 160 3.49 -10.26 -6.91
CA PHE A 160 4.32 -11.30 -6.35
C PHE A 160 4.80 -12.22 -7.46
N ARG A 161 6.05 -12.64 -7.33
CA ARG A 161 6.67 -13.73 -8.08
C ARG A 161 7.12 -14.77 -7.06
N PHE A 162 6.51 -15.95 -7.09
CA PHE A 162 6.86 -17.05 -6.20
C PHE A 162 7.54 -18.16 -6.97
N ASN A 163 8.53 -18.77 -6.34
CA ASN A 163 9.08 -20.05 -6.78
C ASN A 163 8.13 -21.19 -6.38
N ALA A 164 8.27 -22.37 -7.00
CA ALA A 164 7.40 -23.52 -6.71
C ALA A 164 7.40 -23.92 -5.23
N ASP A 165 8.54 -23.85 -4.56
CA ASP A 165 8.67 -24.19 -3.14
C ASP A 165 8.07 -23.13 -2.22
N GLU A 166 8.26 -21.84 -2.53
CA GLU A 166 7.69 -20.74 -1.76
C GLU A 166 6.17 -20.73 -1.85
N ALA A 167 5.62 -20.95 -3.05
CA ALA A 167 4.19 -21.05 -3.26
C ALA A 167 3.61 -22.23 -2.47
N ARG A 168 4.26 -23.40 -2.51
CA ARG A 168 3.82 -24.60 -1.79
C ARG A 168 3.82 -24.38 -0.27
N ASP A 169 4.90 -23.84 0.28
CA ASP A 169 5.01 -23.56 1.72
C ASP A 169 3.96 -22.53 2.17
N LEU A 170 3.76 -21.45 1.41
CA LEU A 170 2.74 -20.45 1.73
C LEU A 170 1.32 -21.03 1.75
N ILE A 171 0.98 -21.83 0.72
CA ILE A 171 -0.33 -22.49 0.63
C ILE A 171 -0.50 -23.49 1.78
N GLN A 172 0.53 -24.27 2.11
CA GLN A 172 0.48 -25.23 3.19
C GLN A 172 0.24 -24.56 4.54
N ARG A 173 0.95 -23.46 4.84
CA ARG A 173 0.72 -22.67 6.05
C ARG A 173 -0.70 -22.10 6.11
N TYR A 174 -1.20 -21.57 5.00
CA TYR A 174 -2.58 -21.07 4.93
C TYR A 174 -3.61 -22.17 5.23
N LEU A 175 -3.48 -23.34 4.59
CA LEU A 175 -4.39 -24.48 4.79
C LEU A 175 -4.26 -25.14 6.17
N THR A 176 -3.14 -24.92 6.87
CA THR A 176 -2.96 -25.40 8.24
C THR A 176 -3.79 -24.57 9.22
N GLU A 177 -3.81 -23.24 9.04
CA GLU A 177 -4.64 -22.32 9.83
C GLU A 177 -6.12 -22.34 9.40
N HIS A 178 -6.38 -22.54 8.11
CA HIS A 178 -7.71 -22.56 7.50
C HIS A 178 -7.92 -23.87 6.70
N PRO A 179 -8.18 -24.99 7.39
CA PRO A 179 -8.35 -26.28 6.73
C PRO A 179 -9.60 -26.28 5.84
N ASP A 180 -9.44 -26.74 4.61
CA ASP A 180 -10.54 -26.88 3.63
C ASP A 180 -10.72 -28.37 3.25
N PRO A 181 -11.47 -29.15 4.05
CA PRO A 181 -11.71 -30.57 3.77
C PRO A 181 -12.69 -30.80 2.61
N ASN A 182 -13.47 -29.77 2.23
CA ASN A 182 -14.56 -29.89 1.26
C ASN A 182 -14.23 -29.30 -0.11
N ASN A 183 -13.02 -28.73 -0.30
CA ASN A 183 -12.61 -28.01 -1.50
C ASN A 183 -13.53 -26.82 -1.85
N GLU A 184 -14.04 -26.12 -0.83
CA GLU A 184 -14.99 -25.02 -0.99
C GLU A 184 -14.34 -23.67 -1.32
N ASN A 185 -13.00 -23.56 -1.22
CA ASN A 185 -12.26 -22.32 -1.50
C ASN A 185 -12.51 -21.72 -2.90
N ILE A 186 -12.99 -22.53 -3.86
CA ILE A 186 -13.27 -22.09 -5.24
C ILE A 186 -14.62 -21.35 -5.33
N VAL A 187 -15.59 -21.68 -4.46
CA VAL A 187 -17.00 -21.27 -4.62
C VAL A 187 -17.22 -19.77 -4.39
N GLY A 188 -16.34 -19.11 -3.63
CA GLY A 188 -16.41 -17.67 -3.33
C GLY A 188 -15.35 -16.82 -4.04
N TYR A 189 -14.62 -17.37 -5.01
CA TYR A 189 -13.50 -16.65 -5.63
C TYR A 189 -14.00 -15.66 -6.68
N ASN A 190 -13.94 -14.36 -6.35
CA ASN A 190 -14.31 -13.30 -7.27
C ASN A 190 -13.37 -13.28 -8.48
N ASN A 191 -13.93 -13.31 -9.68
CA ASN A 191 -13.19 -13.19 -10.94
C ASN A 191 -13.83 -12.10 -11.84
N LYS A 192 -13.12 -11.65 -12.88
CA LYS A 192 -13.61 -10.70 -13.87
C LYS A 192 -14.24 -11.39 -15.08
#